data_AF-A0AAW9J275-F1
#
_entry.id   AF-A0AAW9J275-F1
#
_cell.length_a   1.000
_cell.length_b   1.000
_cell.length_c   1.000
_cell.angle_alpha   90.00
_cell.angle_beta   90.00
_cell.angle_gamma   90.00
#
_symmetry.space_group_name_H-M   'P 1'
#
loop_
_entity.id
_entity.type
_entity.pdbx_description
1 polymer ?
#
loop_
_entity_poly.entity_id
_entity_poly.type
_entity_poly.pdbx_seq_one_letter_code
_entity_poly.pdbx_strand_id
1 'polypeptide(L)'
;YNAIDTMITPKMPQETVDLIKAKYGFDKPVYVQYFLWLKGVLSGQFGYSIITHESISNDLVARIPATIALVLPSYLIAVVISIVLGLISGSNKNKIVDKIIDVFCSIGIAIPSFWFAMIMIFVFGYKLGILPILGMNTIGREGAVSDFLLHFIMPGTV
;
A
#
# COMPACT_ATOMS: atom_id res chain seq x y z
N TYR A 1 16.90 -9.41 17.29
CA TYR A 1 15.76 -10.01 16.59
C TYR A 1 15.98 -9.77 15.11
N ASN A 2 16.42 -10.79 14.38
CA ASN A 2 16.74 -10.73 12.95
C ASN A 2 15.73 -11.58 12.17
N ALA A 3 15.66 -11.43 10.85
CA ALA A 3 14.67 -12.12 10.01
C ALA A 3 14.73 -13.66 10.14
N ILE A 4 15.92 -14.22 10.38
CA ILE A 4 16.14 -15.67 10.57
C ILE A 4 15.51 -16.19 11.87
N ASP A 5 15.34 -15.35 12.88
CA ASP A 5 14.83 -15.79 14.19
C ASP A 5 13.42 -16.40 14.08
N THR A 6 12.68 -16.06 13.02
CA THR A 6 11.39 -16.68 12.67
C THR A 6 11.47 -18.15 12.24
N MET A 7 12.64 -18.61 11.78
CA MET A 7 12.90 -20.00 11.38
C MET A 7 13.55 -20.82 12.51
N ILE A 8 13.97 -20.19 13.61
CA ILE A 8 14.66 -20.85 14.72
C ILE A 8 13.62 -21.39 15.70
N THR A 9 13.63 -22.70 15.93
CA THR A 9 12.81 -23.35 16.95
C THR A 9 13.62 -23.54 18.24
N PRO A 10 13.03 -23.46 19.46
CA PRO A 10 13.76 -23.65 20.72
C PRO A 10 14.54 -24.97 20.87
N LYS A 11 14.20 -26.00 20.08
CA LYS A 11 14.87 -27.31 20.09
C LYS A 11 16.01 -27.43 19.06
N MET A 12 16.28 -26.38 18.28
CA MET A 12 17.30 -26.40 17.23
C MET A 12 18.70 -26.35 17.85
N PRO A 13 19.65 -27.21 17.44
CA PRO A 13 21.04 -27.12 17.89
C PRO A 13 21.66 -25.77 17.53
N GLN A 14 22.49 -25.22 18.42
CA GLN A 14 23.12 -23.92 18.22
C GLN A 14 23.98 -23.89 16.94
N GLU A 15 24.65 -24.99 16.63
CA GLU A 15 25.44 -25.14 15.40
C GLU A 15 24.58 -24.97 14.14
N THR A 16 23.36 -25.52 14.13
CA THR A 16 22.42 -25.35 13.01
C THR A 16 21.98 -23.89 12.87
N VAL A 17 21.74 -23.21 13.99
CA VAL A 17 21.38 -21.79 14.00
C VAL A 17 22.51 -20.93 13.40
N ASP A 18 23.74 -21.20 13.80
CA ASP A 18 24.90 -20.44 13.33
C ASP A 18 25.18 -20.69 11.84
N LEU A 19 24.98 -21.93 11.36
CA LEU A 19 25.04 -22.27 9.93
C LEU A 19 23.99 -21.51 9.11
N ILE A 20 22.75 -21.41 9.60
CA ILE A 20 21.69 -20.66 8.90
C ILE A 20 22.04 -19.17 8.89
N LYS A 21 22.52 -18.61 10.00
CA LYS A 21 22.97 -17.20 10.08
C LYS A 21 24.08 -16.90 9.08
N ALA A 22 25.09 -17.76 9.02
CA ALA A 22 26.19 -17.62 8.07
C ALA A 22 25.71 -17.72 6.61
N LYS A 23 24.80 -18.66 6.31
CA LYS A 23 24.24 -18.85 4.95
C LYS A 23 23.56 -17.59 4.41
N TYR A 24 22.84 -16.86 5.25
CA TYR A 24 22.14 -15.64 4.87
C TYR A 24 22.94 -14.35 5.19
N GLY A 25 24.17 -14.47 5.70
CA GLY A 25 25.04 -13.33 6.02
C GLY A 25 24.67 -12.55 7.29
N PHE A 26 23.79 -13.09 8.14
CA PHE A 26 23.37 -12.49 9.41
C PHE A 26 24.40 -12.69 10.54
N ASP A 27 25.50 -13.38 10.26
CA ASP A 27 26.71 -13.46 11.09
C ASP A 27 27.59 -12.20 10.98
N LYS A 28 27.41 -11.40 9.93
CA LYS A 28 28.22 -10.19 9.66
C LYS A 28 27.73 -8.98 10.46
N PRO A 29 28.57 -7.96 10.68
CA PRO A 29 28.12 -6.69 11.23
C PRO A 29 27.00 -6.06 10.38
N VAL A 30 26.03 -5.39 11.02
CA VAL A 30 24.80 -4.87 10.36
C VAL A 30 25.10 -3.97 9.17
N TYR A 31 26.15 -3.14 9.25
CA TYR A 31 26.53 -2.27 8.14
C TYR A 31 26.98 -3.07 6.90
N VAL A 32 27.67 -4.20 7.08
CA VAL A 32 28.07 -5.08 5.98
C VAL A 32 26.84 -5.71 5.33
N GLN A 33 25.88 -6.18 6.15
CA GLN A 33 24.62 -6.74 5.66
C GLN A 33 23.86 -5.73 4.79
N TYR A 34 23.77 -4.49 5.26
CA TYR A 34 23.09 -3.42 4.54
C TYR A 34 23.75 -3.14 3.18
N PHE A 35 25.08 -3.01 3.11
CA PHE A 35 25.76 -2.75 1.85
C PHE A 35 25.70 -3.93 0.87
N LEU A 36 25.72 -5.17 1.36
CA LEU A 36 25.53 -6.35 0.53
C LEU A 36 24.11 -6.39 -0.06
N TRP A 37 23.10 -6.13 0.78
CA TRP A 37 21.71 -6.02 0.34
C TRP A 37 21.53 -4.89 -0.68
N LEU A 38 22.06 -3.69 -0.39
CA LEU A 38 21.97 -2.53 -1.26
C LEU A 38 22.63 -2.78 -2.62
N LYS A 39 23.81 -3.42 -2.63
CA LYS A 39 24.48 -3.81 -3.88
C LYS A 39 23.60 -4.77 -4.70
N GLY A 40 22.94 -5.73 -4.05
CA GLY A 40 21.99 -6.65 -4.69
C GLY A 40 20.82 -5.89 -5.32
N VAL A 41 20.14 -5.04 -4.53
CA VAL A 41 19.01 -4.22 -4.98
C VAL A 41 19.38 -3.33 -6.17
N LEU A 42 20.51 -2.62 -6.09
CA LEU A 42 20.98 -1.76 -7.19
C LEU A 42 21.37 -2.55 -8.44
N SER A 43 21.70 -3.83 -8.31
CA SER A 43 21.97 -4.73 -9.43
C SER A 43 20.72 -5.45 -9.94
N GLY A 44 19.53 -5.12 -9.42
CA GLY A 44 18.27 -5.79 -9.75
C GLY A 44 18.08 -7.18 -9.11
N GLN A 45 18.98 -7.58 -8.21
CA GLN A 45 18.93 -8.85 -7.49
C GLN A 45 18.36 -8.62 -6.10
N PHE A 46 17.03 -8.73 -5.99
CA PHE A 46 16.32 -8.57 -4.71
C PHE A 46 16.47 -9.78 -3.78
N GLY A 47 16.91 -10.92 -4.31
CA GLY A 47 17.07 -12.17 -3.58
C GLY A 47 15.77 -12.98 -3.51
N TYR A 48 15.73 -13.89 -2.54
CA TYR A 48 14.63 -14.83 -2.33
C TYR A 48 13.98 -14.61 -0.98
N SER A 49 12.67 -14.82 -0.93
CA SER A 49 11.92 -14.84 0.32
C SER A 49 12.44 -15.96 1.22
N ILE A 50 12.69 -15.62 2.48
CA ILE A 50 13.13 -16.59 3.50
C ILE A 50 11.98 -17.55 3.86
N ILE A 51 10.73 -17.11 3.68
CA ILE A 51 9.52 -17.86 4.05
C ILE A 51 8.97 -18.67 2.88
N THR A 52 8.76 -18.03 1.73
CA THR A 52 8.14 -18.67 0.55
C THR A 52 9.16 -19.30 -0.38
N HIS A 53 10.46 -18.99 -0.21
CA HIS A 53 11.55 -19.44 -1.09
C HIS A 53 11.41 -19.01 -2.56
N GLU A 54 10.52 -18.05 -2.84
CA GLU A 54 10.30 -17.49 -4.16
C GLU A 54 11.17 -16.26 -4.42
N SER A 55 11.38 -15.95 -5.70
CA SER A 55 12.10 -14.76 -6.14
C SER A 55 11.30 -13.50 -5.78
N ILE A 56 11.90 -12.60 -5.00
CA ILE A 56 11.25 -11.34 -4.60
C ILE A 56 10.94 -10.47 -5.82
N SER A 57 11.77 -10.54 -6.87
CA SER A 57 11.51 -9.81 -8.12
C SER A 57 10.19 -10.21 -8.76
N ASN A 58 9.84 -11.51 -8.73
CA ASN A 58 8.60 -12.01 -9.31
C ASN A 58 7.39 -11.54 -8.50
N ASP A 59 7.51 -11.55 -7.17
CA ASP A 59 6.48 -11.04 -6.27
C ASP A 59 6.21 -9.54 -6.49
N LEU A 60 7.28 -8.76 -6.68
CA LEU A 60 7.18 -7.33 -6.97
C LEU A 60 6.48 -7.09 -8.31
N VAL A 61 6.86 -7.80 -9.37
CA VAL A 61 6.22 -7.65 -10.69
C VAL A 61 4.74 -8.04 -10.65
N ALA A 62 4.36 -9.02 -9.82
CA ALA A 62 2.96 -9.40 -9.66
C ALA A 62 2.11 -8.36 -8.91
N ARG A 63 2.70 -7.56 -8.00
CA ARG A 63 1.96 -6.66 -7.09
C ARG A 63 2.07 -5.18 -7.46
N ILE A 64 3.23 -4.73 -7.92
CA ILE A 64 3.50 -3.32 -8.26
C ILE A 64 2.47 -2.76 -9.25
N PRO A 65 2.09 -3.45 -10.34
CA PRO A 65 1.12 -2.91 -11.29
C PRO A 65 -0.23 -2.58 -10.65
N ALA A 66 -0.71 -3.42 -9.73
CA ALA A 66 -1.95 -3.17 -9.00
C ALA A 66 -1.83 -1.93 -8.08
N THR A 67 -0.70 -1.79 -7.36
CA THR A 67 -0.44 -0.61 -6.54
C THR A 67 -0.38 0.66 -7.38
N ILE A 68 0.32 0.63 -8.52
CA ILE A 68 0.43 1.78 -9.43
C ILE A 68 -0.95 2.15 -10.00
N ALA A 69 -1.72 1.15 -10.46
CA ALA A 69 -3.05 1.33 -11.00
C ALA A 69 -4.03 1.92 -9.97
N LEU A 70 -3.79 1.68 -8.67
CA LEU A 70 -4.57 2.29 -7.59
C LEU A 70 -4.07 3.71 -7.26
N VAL A 71 -2.77 3.83 -6.94
CA VAL A 71 -2.20 5.06 -6.36
C VAL A 71 -2.13 6.20 -7.36
N LEU A 72 -1.69 5.96 -8.60
CA LEU A 72 -1.52 7.06 -9.56
C LEU A 72 -2.83 7.77 -9.88
N PRO A 73 -3.93 7.08 -10.26
CA PRO A 73 -5.18 7.76 -10.55
C PRO A 73 -5.78 8.46 -9.33
N SER A 74 -5.73 7.83 -8.15
CA SER A 74 -6.20 8.45 -6.90
C SER A 74 -5.46 9.74 -6.59
N TYR A 75 -4.13 9.71 -6.69
CA TYR A 75 -3.30 10.88 -6.40
C TYR A 75 -3.51 12.00 -7.42
N LEU A 76 -3.65 11.66 -8.71
CA LEU A 76 -3.96 12.63 -9.75
C LEU A 76 -5.31 13.33 -9.50
N ILE A 77 -6.36 12.55 -9.19
CA ILE A 77 -7.68 13.10 -8.86
C ILE A 77 -7.60 14.00 -7.63
N ALA A 78 -6.92 13.54 -6.57
CA ALA A 78 -6.75 14.30 -5.33
C ALA A 78 -6.01 15.63 -5.57
N VAL A 79 -4.92 15.62 -6.35
CA VAL A 79 -4.15 16.83 -6.69
C VAL A 79 -5.01 17.81 -7.48
N VAL A 80 -5.73 17.35 -8.51
CA VAL A 80 -6.59 18.22 -9.31
C VAL A 80 -7.67 18.87 -8.45
N ILE A 81 -8.38 18.08 -7.63
CA ILE A 81 -9.42 18.60 -6.73
C ILE A 81 -8.83 19.57 -5.72
N SER A 82 -7.68 19.24 -5.11
CA SER A 82 -7.03 20.09 -4.11
C SER A 82 -6.58 21.43 -4.67
N ILE A 83 -6.02 21.44 -5.88
CA ILE A 83 -5.62 22.68 -6.56
C ILE A 83 -6.85 23.55 -6.85
N VAL A 84 -7.92 22.95 -7.40
CA VAL A 84 -9.14 23.69 -7.73
C VAL A 84 -9.78 24.28 -6.47
N LEU A 85 -9.96 23.48 -5.43
CA LEU A 85 -10.53 23.95 -4.16
C LEU A 85 -9.64 25.01 -3.49
N GLY A 86 -8.32 24.82 -3.50
CA GLY A 86 -7.37 25.79 -2.95
C GLY A 86 -7.38 27.13 -3.70
N LEU A 87 -7.46 27.11 -5.03
CA LEU A 87 -7.59 28.33 -5.84
C LEU A 87 -8.92 29.05 -5.58
N ILE A 88 -10.02 28.30 -5.46
CA ILE A 88 -11.35 28.86 -5.18
C ILE A 88 -11.40 29.48 -3.78
N SER A 89 -10.92 28.78 -2.75
CA SER A 89 -10.85 29.29 -1.38
C SER A 89 -9.95 30.53 -1.32
N GLY A 90 -8.73 30.46 -1.86
CA GLY A 90 -7.79 31.59 -1.88
C GLY A 90 -8.32 32.83 -2.60
N SER A 91 -9.01 32.67 -3.73
CA SER A 91 -9.63 33.77 -4.48
C SER A 91 -10.88 34.34 -3.79
N ASN A 92 -11.49 33.58 -2.87
CA ASN A 92 -12.69 33.97 -2.12
C ASN A 92 -12.41 34.18 -0.63
N LYS A 93 -11.18 34.53 -0.26
CA LYS A 93 -10.74 34.71 1.12
C LYS A 93 -11.76 35.46 1.97
N ASN A 94 -12.06 34.90 3.15
CA ASN A 94 -13.04 35.38 4.14
C ASN A 94 -14.52 35.36 3.70
N LYS A 95 -14.84 34.92 2.49
CA LYS A 95 -16.24 34.74 2.04
C LYS A 95 -16.80 33.40 2.52
N ILE A 96 -18.10 33.22 2.33
CA ILE A 96 -18.80 31.99 2.72
C ILE A 96 -18.20 30.75 2.02
N VAL A 97 -17.84 30.87 0.74
CA VAL A 97 -17.25 29.76 -0.05
C VAL A 97 -15.94 29.27 0.57
N ASP A 98 -15.06 30.20 0.95
CA ASP A 98 -13.79 29.90 1.62
C ASP A 98 -14.02 29.15 2.94
N LYS A 99 -14.91 29.67 3.78
CA LYS A 99 -15.27 29.02 5.06
C LYS A 99 -15.85 27.62 4.89
N ILE A 100 -16.69 27.39 3.88
CA ILE A 100 -17.26 26.06 3.60
C ILE A 100 -16.15 25.07 3.19
N ILE A 101 -15.25 25.50 2.30
CA ILE A 101 -14.11 24.68 1.86
C ILE A 101 -13.21 24.36 3.06
N ASP A 102 -12.87 25.36 3.88
CA ASP A 102 -12.05 25.17 5.07
C ASP A 102 -12.66 24.17 6.07
N VAL A 103 -13.97 24.27 6.33
CA VAL A 103 -14.68 23.33 7.21
C VAL A 103 -14.64 21.92 6.63
N PHE A 104 -14.90 21.75 5.34
CA PHE A 104 -14.87 20.44 4.69
C PHE A 104 -13.46 19.81 4.74
N CYS A 105 -12.43 20.58 4.41
CA CYS A 105 -11.03 20.14 4.52
C CYS A 105 -10.65 19.80 5.96
N SER A 106 -11.09 20.61 6.94
CA SER A 106 -10.81 20.36 8.35
C SER A 106 -11.45 19.06 8.85
N ILE A 107 -12.68 18.76 8.42
CA ILE A 107 -13.34 17.49 8.72
C ILE A 107 -12.55 16.32 8.12
N GLY A 108 -12.15 16.43 6.84
CA GLY A 108 -11.37 15.39 6.17
C GLY A 108 -10.03 15.10 6.86
N ILE A 109 -9.34 16.14 7.35
CA ILE A 109 -8.06 16.01 8.08
C ILE A 109 -8.28 15.42 9.48
N ALA A 110 -9.38 15.77 10.14
CA ALA A 110 -9.65 15.35 11.51
C ALA A 110 -10.11 13.88 11.62
N ILE A 111 -10.71 13.33 10.56
CA ILE A 111 -11.21 11.96 10.55
C ILE A 111 -10.06 10.97 10.28
N PRO A 112 -9.86 9.93 11.12
CA PRO A 112 -8.91 8.86 10.81
C PRO A 112 -9.30 8.12 9.53
N SER A 113 -8.36 8.03 8.57
CA SER A 113 -8.63 7.44 7.24
C SER A 113 -9.13 5.99 7.30
N PHE A 114 -8.54 5.15 8.16
CA PHE A 114 -9.00 3.77 8.32
C PHE A 114 -10.47 3.69 8.77
N TRP A 115 -10.90 4.58 9.66
CA TRP A 115 -12.27 4.60 10.17
C TRP A 115 -13.24 5.08 9.10
N PHE A 116 -12.85 6.10 8.33
CA PHE A 116 -13.60 6.56 7.18
C PHE A 116 -13.77 5.46 6.13
N ALA A 117 -12.68 4.74 5.81
CA ALA A 117 -12.71 3.60 4.90
C ALA A 117 -13.66 2.50 5.38
N MET A 118 -13.64 2.16 6.68
CA MET A 118 -14.57 1.18 7.26
C MET A 118 -16.03 1.61 7.12
N ILE A 119 -16.35 2.88 7.33
CA ILE A 119 -17.72 3.40 7.14
C ILE A 119 -18.11 3.34 5.67
N MET A 120 -17.22 3.73 4.76
CA MET A 120 -17.48 3.66 3.32
C MET A 120 -17.76 2.22 2.87
N ILE A 121 -16.94 1.27 3.32
CA ILE A 121 -17.16 -0.17 3.08
C ILE A 121 -18.52 -0.62 3.63
N PHE A 122 -18.84 -0.25 4.87
CA PHE A 122 -20.08 -0.67 5.51
C PHE A 122 -21.33 -0.08 4.82
N VAL A 123 -21.31 1.20 4.47
CA VAL A 123 -22.46 1.88 3.88
C VAL A 123 -22.63 1.49 2.42
N PHE A 124 -21.60 1.66 1.59
CA PHE A 124 -21.71 1.48 0.14
C PHE A 124 -21.55 0.02 -0.29
N GLY A 125 -20.76 -0.75 0.45
CA GLY A 125 -20.56 -2.17 0.20
C GLY A 125 -21.61 -3.05 0.86
N TYR A 126 -21.71 -2.99 2.18
CA TYR A 126 -22.56 -3.92 2.93
C TYR A 126 -24.05 -3.53 2.94
N LYS A 127 -24.37 -2.29 3.33
CA LYS A 127 -25.76 -1.85 3.53
C LYS A 127 -26.48 -1.57 2.22
N LEU A 128 -25.84 -0.85 1.30
CA LEU A 128 -26.44 -0.45 0.02
C LEU A 128 -26.15 -1.44 -1.11
N GLY A 129 -25.07 -2.23 -1.03
CA GLY A 129 -24.71 -3.21 -2.07
C GLY A 129 -24.37 -2.57 -3.42
N ILE A 130 -23.96 -1.30 -3.44
CA ILE A 130 -23.70 -0.54 -4.68
C ILE A 130 -22.26 -0.76 -5.15
N LEU A 131 -21.32 -0.82 -4.21
CA LEU A 131 -19.90 -0.96 -4.51
C LEU A 131 -19.37 -2.32 -4.04
N PRO A 132 -18.48 -2.94 -4.80
CA PRO A 132 -17.82 -4.17 -4.36
C PRO A 132 -16.86 -3.88 -3.19
N ILE A 133 -16.71 -4.87 -2.30
CA ILE A 133 -15.93 -4.75 -1.06
C ILE A 133 -14.51 -5.31 -1.23
N LEU A 134 -14.33 -6.25 -2.16
CA LEU A 134 -13.10 -7.03 -2.31
C LEU A 134 -12.76 -7.24 -3.78
N GLY A 135 -11.46 -7.35 -4.06
CA GLY A 135 -10.92 -7.64 -5.39
C GLY A 135 -10.83 -6.42 -6.30
N MET A 136 -10.11 -6.58 -7.42
CA MET A 136 -9.98 -5.55 -8.46
C MET A 136 -11.00 -5.73 -9.59
N ASN A 137 -11.53 -6.95 -9.74
CA ASN A 137 -12.55 -7.29 -10.72
C ASN A 137 -13.44 -8.39 -10.14
N THR A 138 -14.68 -8.46 -10.63
CA THR A 138 -15.57 -9.59 -10.44
C THR A 138 -15.01 -10.81 -11.18
N ILE A 139 -15.02 -11.98 -10.52
CA ILE A 139 -14.59 -13.25 -11.14
C ILE A 139 -15.38 -13.49 -12.43
N GLY A 140 -14.68 -13.73 -13.54
CA GLY A 140 -15.29 -13.93 -14.86
C GLY A 140 -15.61 -12.65 -15.64
N ARG A 141 -15.27 -11.46 -15.12
CA ARG A 141 -15.33 -10.16 -15.82
C ARG A 141 -13.97 -9.48 -15.97
N GLU A 142 -12.91 -10.28 -15.87
CA GLU A 142 -11.52 -9.83 -16.02
C GLU A 142 -11.33 -9.13 -17.37
N GLY A 143 -11.11 -7.81 -17.34
CA GLY A 143 -10.94 -6.96 -18.54
C GLY A 143 -12.08 -5.97 -18.80
N ALA A 144 -13.20 -6.06 -18.08
CA ALA A 144 -14.26 -5.05 -18.16
C ALA A 144 -13.82 -3.76 -17.43
N VAL A 145 -13.53 -2.69 -18.18
CA VAL A 145 -13.10 -1.40 -17.61
C VAL A 145 -14.14 -0.83 -16.64
N SER A 146 -15.42 -1.00 -16.92
CA SER A 146 -16.50 -0.55 -16.02
C SER A 146 -16.49 -1.29 -14.68
N ASP A 147 -16.21 -2.58 -14.69
CA ASP A 147 -16.11 -3.40 -13.49
C ASP A 147 -14.89 -2.98 -12.67
N PHE A 148 -13.72 -2.82 -13.32
CA PHE A 148 -12.53 -2.28 -12.68
C PHE A 148 -12.77 -0.90 -12.04
N LEU A 149 -13.43 0.03 -12.76
CA LEU A 149 -13.74 1.36 -12.23
C LEU A 149 -14.67 1.30 -11.01
N LEU A 150 -15.66 0.40 -11.01
CA LEU A 150 -16.53 0.19 -9.84
C LEU A 150 -15.75 -0.33 -8.63
N HIS A 151 -14.80 -1.26 -8.84
CA HIS A 151 -13.91 -1.75 -7.79
C HIS A 151 -12.90 -0.70 -7.32
N PHE A 152 -12.56 0.27 -8.17
CA PHE A 152 -11.62 1.34 -7.85
C PHE A 152 -12.23 2.43 -6.94
N ILE A 153 -13.52 2.75 -7.08
CA ILE A 153 -14.15 3.89 -6.37
C ILE A 153 -13.93 3.83 -4.87
N MET A 154 -14.13 2.66 -4.26
CA MET A 154 -14.04 2.51 -2.81
C MET A 154 -12.60 2.70 -2.30
N PRO A 155 -11.59 1.92 -2.73
CA PRO A 155 -10.21 2.10 -2.27
C PRO A 155 -9.57 3.39 -2.79
N GLY A 156 -10.06 3.96 -3.90
CA GLY A 156 -9.47 5.14 -4.51
C GLY A 156 -9.91 6.47 -3.88
N THR A 157 -10.93 6.46 -3.03
CA THR A 157 -11.52 7.67 -2.39
C THR A 157 -11.19 7.81 -0.90
N VAL A 158 -10.50 6.82 -0.31
CA VAL A 158 -10.22 6.72 1.12
C VAL A 158 -8.74 6.81 1.44
#